data_AF-A0A939MEL5-F1
#
_entry.id   AF-A0A939MEL5-F1
#
_cell.length_a   1.000
_cell.length_b   1.000
_cell.length_c   1.000
_cell.angle_alpha   90.00
_cell.angle_beta   90.00
_cell.angle_gamma   90.00
#
_symmetry.space_group_name_H-M   'P 1'
#
loop_
_entity.id
_entity.type
_entity.pdbx_description
1 polymer ?
#
loop_
_entity_poly.entity_id
_entity_poly.type
_entity_poly.pdbx_seq_one_letter_code
_entity_poly.pdbx_strand_id
1 'polypeptide(L)'
;MYGDADRFDVTRRRNPHLSFGQGPHFCLGAALARLELGCAFPALFVRLEHLALTIAAEDVVYMPSYVIRCPQRLPVTFRPSIA
;
A
#
# COMPACT_ATOMS: atom_id res chain seq x y z
N MET A 1 3.33 -10.04 17.53
CA MET A 1 3.91 -8.81 18.09
C MET A 1 5.14 -8.43 17.27
N TYR A 2 5.29 -7.16 16.92
CA TYR A 2 6.35 -6.61 16.07
C TYR A 2 7.31 -5.79 16.95
N GLY A 3 8.61 -6.07 16.89
CA GLY A 3 9.61 -5.34 17.69
C GLY A 3 9.75 -3.86 17.29
N ASP A 4 9.86 -3.59 15.98
CA ASP A 4 9.88 -2.25 15.39
C ASP A 4 8.60 -2.03 14.59
N ALA A 5 7.47 -1.84 15.28
CA ALA A 5 6.15 -1.78 14.64
C ALA A 5 5.99 -0.55 13.72
N ASP A 6 6.60 0.59 14.09
CA ASP A 6 6.48 1.85 13.34
C ASP A 6 7.39 1.91 12.11
N ARG A 7 8.35 0.99 12.00
CA ARG A 7 9.27 0.92 10.87
C ARG A 7 8.62 0.15 9.72
N PHE A 8 8.55 0.81 8.56
CA PHE A 8 8.27 0.14 7.30
C PHE A 8 9.49 -0.67 6.84
N ASP A 9 9.34 -1.99 6.79
CA ASP A 9 10.36 -2.93 6.31
C ASP A 9 9.70 -3.98 5.40
N VAL A 10 9.93 -3.84 4.09
CA VAL A 10 9.40 -4.75 3.07
C VAL A 10 10.03 -6.15 3.14
N THR A 11 11.20 -6.28 3.77
CA THR A 11 11.96 -7.55 3.85
C THR A 11 11.58 -8.41 5.05
N ARG A 12 10.67 -7.92 5.90
CA ARG A 12 10.21 -8.60 7.12
C ARG A 12 9.58 -9.97 6.79
N ARG A 13 10.26 -11.06 7.19
CA ARG A 13 9.81 -12.44 6.95
C ARG A 13 8.64 -12.89 7.83
N ARG A 14 8.62 -12.46 9.10
CA ARG A 14 7.52 -12.75 10.03
C ARG A 14 6.54 -11.58 10.02
N ASN A 15 5.42 -11.74 9.31
CA ASN A 15 4.42 -10.69 9.12
C ASN A 15 2.99 -11.18 9.46
N PRO A 16 2.69 -11.52 10.73
CA PRO A 16 1.36 -11.95 11.15
C PRO A 16 0.41 -10.74 11.31
N HIS A 17 0.18 -9.99 10.23
CA HIS A 17 -0.67 -8.80 10.24
C HIS A 17 -2.16 -9.18 10.23
N LEU A 18 -3.00 -8.32 10.81
CA LEU A 18 -4.45 -8.56 10.94
C LEU A 18 -5.27 -7.83 9.85
N SER A 19 -4.63 -7.32 8.79
CA SER A 19 -5.32 -6.57 7.72
C SER A 19 -6.42 -7.37 7.00
N PHE A 20 -6.32 -8.70 7.01
CA PHE A 20 -7.33 -9.61 6.45
C PHE A 20 -8.23 -10.26 7.51
N GLY A 21 -8.16 -9.82 8.77
CA GLY A 21 -8.80 -10.48 9.90
C GLY A 21 -8.20 -11.86 10.19
N GLN A 22 -8.90 -12.64 11.02
CA GLN A 22 -8.56 -14.01 11.43
C GLN A 22 -9.86 -14.78 11.75
N GLY A 23 -9.81 -16.12 11.76
CA GLY A 23 -10.93 -16.97 12.16
C GLY A 23 -12.03 -17.15 11.09
N PRO A 24 -13.29 -17.42 11.49
CA PRO A 24 -14.38 -17.74 10.56
C PRO A 24 -14.69 -16.67 9.52
N HIS A 25 -14.36 -15.41 9.83
CA HIS A 25 -14.55 -14.26 8.95
C HIS A 25 -13.22 -13.77 8.33
N PHE A 26 -12.22 -14.65 8.23
CA PHE A 26 -11.00 -14.34 7.50
C PHE A 26 -11.35 -13.91 6.07
N CYS A 27 -10.69 -12.85 5.60
CA CYS A 27 -11.02 -12.21 4.34
C CYS A 27 -11.00 -13.22 3.18
N LEU A 28 -12.18 -13.46 2.60
CA LEU A 28 -12.34 -14.33 1.43
C LEU A 28 -11.50 -13.87 0.24
N GLY A 29 -11.32 -12.55 0.09
CA GLY A 29 -10.54 -11.93 -0.98
C GLY A 29 -9.03 -11.86 -0.74
N ALA A 30 -8.50 -12.41 0.36
CA ALA A 30 -7.08 -12.23 0.71
C ALA A 30 -6.12 -12.74 -0.38
N ALA A 31 -6.45 -13.84 -1.06
CA ALA A 31 -5.65 -14.38 -2.16
C ALA A 31 -5.67 -13.46 -3.39
N LEU A 32 -6.85 -12.97 -3.78
CA LEU A 32 -7.03 -12.06 -4.90
C LEU A 32 -6.31 -10.74 -4.66
N ALA A 33 -6.52 -10.12 -3.50
CA ALA A 33 -5.86 -8.85 -3.15
C ALA A 33 -4.32 -8.98 -3.19
N ARG A 34 -3.76 -10.12 -2.74
CA ARG A 34 -2.31 -10.38 -2.83
C ARG A 34 -1.83 -10.51 -4.28
N LEU A 35 -2.59 -11.20 -5.13
CA LEU A 35 -2.27 -11.34 -6.55
C LEU A 35 -2.33 -9.99 -7.27
N GLU A 36 -3.38 -9.20 -7.02
CA GLU A 36 -3.53 -7.86 -7.58
C GLU A 36 -2.36 -6.96 -7.19
N LEU A 37 -1.99 -6.91 -5.90
CA LEU A 37 -0.84 -6.12 -5.46
C LEU A 37 0.49 -6.66 -6.01
N GLY A 38 0.62 -7.98 -6.14
CA GLY A 38 1.77 -8.64 -6.75
C GLY A 38 1.98 -8.28 -8.22
N CYS A 39 0.90 -7.95 -8.94
CA CYS A 39 0.98 -7.46 -10.32
C CYS A 39 1.08 -5.92 -10.38
N ALA A 40 0.28 -5.22 -9.59
CA ALA A 40 0.11 -3.77 -9.67
C ALA A 40 1.35 -3.00 -9.25
N PHE A 41 1.99 -3.35 -8.12
CA PHE A 41 3.17 -2.62 -7.65
C PHE A 41 4.37 -2.74 -8.59
N PRO A 42 4.76 -3.94 -9.08
CA PRO A 42 5.83 -4.04 -10.07
C PRO A 42 5.51 -3.26 -11.34
N ALA A 43 4.28 -3.38 -11.87
CA ALA A 43 3.89 -2.64 -13.06
C ALA A 43 3.92 -1.11 -12.85
N LEU A 44 3.48 -0.63 -11.69
CA LEU A 44 3.53 0.78 -11.31
C LEU A 44 4.96 1.32 -11.34
N PHE A 45 5.89 0.65 -10.65
CA PHE A 45 7.27 1.11 -10.55
C PHE A 45 8.09 0.92 -11.82
N VAL A 46 7.73 -0.04 -12.66
CA VAL A 46 8.35 -0.21 -14.00
C VAL A 46 7.89 0.88 -14.97
N ARG A 47 6.60 1.28 -14.93
CA ARG A 47 6.03 2.22 -15.90
C ARG A 47 6.16 3.68 -15.51
N LEU A 48 6.17 3.97 -14.21
CA LEU A 48 6.22 5.34 -13.68
C LEU A 48 7.61 5.61 -13.10
N GLU A 49 8.58 5.91 -13.97
CA GLU A 49 9.92 6.29 -13.56
C GLU A 49 9.91 7.60 -12.76
N HIS A 50 10.79 7.71 -11.77
CA HIS A 50 10.89 8.89 -10.89
C HIS A 50 9.56 9.25 -10.20
N LEU A 51 8.74 8.25 -9.86
CA LEU A 51 7.50 8.44 -9.12
C LEU A 51 7.77 9.09 -7.75
N ALA A 52 7.20 10.27 -7.51
CA ALA A 52 7.36 11.02 -6.27
C ALA A 52 6.07 11.75 -5.88
N LEU A 53 5.86 12.01 -4.59
CA LEU A 53 4.79 12.89 -4.13
C LEU A 53 5.07 14.33 -4.55
N THR A 54 4.02 15.07 -4.92
CA THR A 54 4.12 16.52 -5.19
C THR A 54 3.83 17.38 -3.97
N ILE A 55 3.59 16.74 -2.82
CA ILE A 55 3.29 17.35 -1.52
C ILE A 55 4.12 16.66 -0.43
N ALA A 56 4.23 17.27 0.75
CA ALA A 56 4.85 16.61 1.89
C ALA A 56 3.99 15.41 2.33
N ALA A 57 4.62 14.38 2.90
CA ALA A 57 3.92 13.14 3.25
C ALA A 57 2.90 13.36 4.39
N GLU A 58 3.22 14.27 5.30
CA GLU A 58 2.37 14.73 6.40
C GLU A 58 1.12 15.48 5.93
N ASP A 59 1.14 16.06 4.73
CA ASP A 59 0.01 16.80 4.15
C ASP A 59 -1.01 15.89 3.44
N VAL A 60 -0.75 14.57 3.36
CA VAL A 60 -1.66 13.61 2.75
C VAL A 60 -2.93 13.49 3.60
N VAL A 61 -4.03 14.02 3.10
CA VAL A 61 -5.34 13.92 3.74
C VAL A 61 -5.91 12.51 3.54
N TYR A 62 -6.31 11.88 4.65
CA TYR A 62 -6.99 10.58 4.66
C TYR A 62 -8.50 10.75 4.70
N MET A 63 -9.23 9.79 4.13
CA MET A 63 -10.69 9.78 4.21
C MET A 63 -11.17 9.71 5.67
N PRO A 64 -12.23 10.44 6.04
CA PRO A 64 -12.83 10.36 7.38
C PRO A 64 -13.65 9.05 7.51
N SER A 65 -12.96 7.93 7.64
CA SER A 65 -13.55 6.59 7.74
C SER A 65 -13.06 5.85 8.97
N TYR A 66 -13.98 5.18 9.65
CA TYR A 66 -13.69 4.29 10.79
C TYR A 66 -13.32 2.86 10.33
N VAL A 67 -13.54 2.53 9.06
CA VAL A 67 -13.38 1.17 8.53
C VAL A 67 -12.10 1.06 7.70
N ILE A 68 -11.79 2.09 6.91
CA ILE A 68 -10.68 2.04 5.95
C ILE A 68 -9.77 3.24 6.21
N ARG A 69 -8.48 2.97 6.39
CA ARG A 69 -7.46 4.00 6.35
C ARG A 69 -6.90 4.12 4.94
N CYS A 70 -7.34 5.13 4.20
CA CYS A 70 -6.94 5.34 2.81
C CYS A 70 -6.75 6.85 2.53
N PRO A 71 -5.67 7.26 1.85
CA PRO A 71 -5.52 8.61 1.34
C PRO A 71 -6.72 8.99 0.46
N GLN A 72 -7.28 10.18 0.66
CA GLN A 72 -8.36 10.68 -0.20
C GLN A 72 -7.84 10.91 -1.63
N ARG A 73 -6.59 11.40 -1.74
CA ARG A 73 -5.83 11.56 -2.98
C ARG A 73 -4.35 11.35 -2.66
N LEU A 74 -3.57 10.93 -3.65
CA LEU A 74 -2.12 10.87 -3.56
C LEU A 74 -1.52 11.62 -4.77
N PRO A 75 -1.30 12.94 -4.66
CA PRO A 75 -0.73 13.73 -5.74
C PRO A 75 0.71 13.29 -6.03
N VAL A 76 0.96 12.85 -7.25
CA VAL A 76 2.26 12.33 -7.68
C VAL A 76 2.73 12.97 -8.98
N THR A 77 4.04 13.01 -9.15
CA THR A 77 4.72 13.28 -10.41
C THR A 77 5.53 12.06 -10.81
N PHE A 78 5.75 11.89 -12.10
CA PHE A 78 6.58 10.85 -12.67
C PHE A 78 7.10 11.33 -14.03
N ARG A 79 8.18 10.73 -14.49
CA ARG A 79 8.67 10.93 -15.85
C ARG A 79 7.71 10.22 -16.81
N PRO A 80 7.17 10.92 -17.83
CA PRO A 80 6.38 10.26 -18.86
C PRO A 80 7.25 9.19 -19.56
N SER A 81 6.80 7.93 -19.53
CA SER A 81 7.37 6.92 -20.41
C SER A 81 6.92 7.25 -21.83
N ILE A 82 7.86 7.53 -22.73
CA ILE A 82 7.57 7.54 -24.16
C ILE A 82 7.21 6.09 -24.51
N ALA A 83 5.98 5.87 -24.95
CA ALA A 83 5.54 4.59 -25.48
C ALA A 83 6.15 4.35 -26.87
#